data_AF-A0A2V2RGI1-F1
#
_entry.id   AF-A0A2V2RGI1-F1
#
_cell.length_a   1.000
_cell.length_b   1.000
_cell.length_c   1.000
_cell.angle_alpha   90.00
_cell.angle_beta   90.00
_cell.angle_gamma   90.00
#
_symmetry.space_group_name_H-M   'P 1'
#
loop_
_entity.id
_entity.type
_entity.pdbx_description
1 polymer ?
#
loop_
_entity_poly.entity_id
_entity_poly.type
_entity_poly.pdbx_seq_one_letter_code
_entity_poly.pdbx_strand_id
1 'polypeptide(L)'
;MKKIPILLFLVLFGPISFAENNPPQLLLRLDDNGMNHSVTMAIKQVAQTGIPFSTSVMFTCPWYQEAVAVLQQFPNVSVGIHLVLNSEWKYYKWGPILGANAVPSLVDSNGFFLASSDDFLNSHYKIDEVEKELTAQIERAMHTGLKIDYVDYHMLTAVSKEDLRKVVEKLAKKYQLGMSRYFG
;
A
#
# COMPACT_ATOMS: atom_id res chain seq x y z
N MET A 1 -3.70 46.91 -69.92
CA MET A 1 -4.39 46.13 -68.88
C MET A 1 -3.43 45.07 -68.32
N LYS A 2 -2.80 45.31 -67.17
CA LYS A 2 -1.91 44.33 -66.50
C LYS A 2 -2.68 43.72 -65.32
N LYS A 3 -2.89 42.39 -65.33
CA LYS A 3 -3.52 41.66 -64.23
C LYS A 3 -2.46 41.36 -63.16
N ILE A 4 -2.68 41.81 -61.93
CA ILE A 4 -1.88 41.46 -60.75
C ILE A 4 -2.55 40.23 -60.11
N PRO A 5 -1.83 39.12 -59.85
CA PRO A 5 -2.41 38.01 -59.12
C PRO A 5 -2.42 38.33 -57.63
N ILE A 6 -3.58 38.25 -56.99
CA ILE A 6 -3.72 38.29 -55.53
C ILE A 6 -3.37 36.89 -55.03
N LEU A 7 -2.25 36.77 -54.31
CA LEU A 7 -1.86 35.54 -53.65
C LEU A 7 -2.59 35.46 -52.31
N LEU A 8 -3.58 34.58 -52.19
CA LEU A 8 -4.33 34.35 -50.96
C LEU A 8 -3.47 33.47 -50.03
N PHE A 9 -2.93 34.03 -48.95
CA PHE A 9 -2.23 33.26 -47.92
C PHE A 9 -3.26 32.66 -46.97
N LEU A 10 -3.54 31.35 -47.11
CA LEU A 10 -4.32 30.60 -46.13
C LEU A 10 -3.40 30.25 -44.95
N VAL A 11 -3.55 30.97 -43.83
CA VAL A 11 -2.89 30.60 -42.57
C VAL A 11 -3.74 29.50 -41.92
N LEU A 12 -3.25 28.26 -42.02
CA LEU A 12 -3.80 27.12 -41.26
C LEU A 12 -3.41 27.29 -39.79
N PHE A 13 -4.33 27.76 -38.97
CA PHE A 13 -4.22 27.65 -37.51
C PHE A 13 -4.45 26.18 -37.13
N GLY A 14 -3.36 25.41 -37.00
CA GLY A 14 -3.42 24.14 -36.26
C GLY A 14 -3.72 24.41 -34.79
N PRO A 15 -4.39 23.49 -34.08
CA PRO A 15 -4.63 23.65 -32.64
C PRO A 15 -3.30 23.78 -31.92
N ILE A 16 -3.06 24.97 -31.35
CA ILE A 16 -1.97 25.20 -30.41
C ILE A 16 -2.36 24.45 -29.14
N SER A 17 -1.79 23.27 -28.95
CA SER A 17 -1.90 22.55 -27.69
C SER A 17 -0.99 23.27 -26.69
N PHE A 18 -1.58 24.04 -25.77
CA PHE A 18 -0.85 24.48 -24.60
C PHE A 18 -0.64 23.25 -23.72
N ALA A 19 0.62 22.87 -23.51
CA ALA A 19 0.93 21.94 -22.44
C ALA A 19 0.39 22.51 -21.13
N GLU A 20 -0.46 21.76 -20.42
CA GLU A 20 -0.86 22.14 -19.06
C GLU A 20 0.40 22.23 -18.21
N ASN A 21 0.77 23.46 -17.83
CA ASN A 21 1.85 23.73 -16.87
C ASN A 21 1.37 23.44 -15.43
N ASN A 22 0.85 22.24 -15.20
CA ASN A 22 0.53 21.81 -13.85
C ASN A 22 1.84 21.49 -13.12
N PRO A 23 2.08 22.05 -11.92
CA PRO A 23 3.24 21.68 -11.12
C PRO A 23 3.20 20.18 -10.81
N PRO A 24 4.36 19.51 -10.66
CA PRO A 24 4.39 18.10 -10.32
C PRO A 24 3.65 17.86 -9.00
N GLN A 25 2.76 16.87 -8.99
CA GLN A 25 2.07 16.44 -7.78
C GLN A 25 2.95 15.46 -7.01
N LEU A 26 3.00 15.62 -5.68
CA LEU A 26 3.78 14.77 -4.78
C LEU A 26 2.86 14.16 -3.74
N LEU A 27 2.90 12.83 -3.62
CA LEU A 27 2.31 12.09 -2.52
C LEU A 27 3.43 11.55 -1.63
N LEU A 28 3.45 11.98 -0.37
CA LEU A 28 4.35 11.43 0.64
C LEU A 28 3.69 10.21 1.29
N ARG A 29 4.41 9.08 1.32
CA ARG A 29 3.96 7.85 1.97
C ARG A 29 5.02 7.36 2.95
N LEU A 30 4.60 7.05 4.16
CA LEU A 30 5.45 6.48 5.21
C LEU A 30 5.00 5.05 5.51
N ASP A 31 5.89 4.10 5.25
CA ASP A 31 5.62 2.67 5.37
C ASP A 31 5.87 2.17 6.81
N ASP A 32 5.48 0.93 7.07
CA ASP A 32 5.80 0.17 8.29
C ASP A 32 5.25 0.71 9.61
N ASN A 33 4.20 1.52 9.59
CA ASN A 33 3.57 1.97 10.83
C ASN A 33 3.05 0.78 11.65
N GLY A 34 3.18 0.85 12.98
CA GLY A 34 2.83 -0.26 13.86
C GLY A 34 3.82 -1.43 13.83
N MET A 35 4.89 -1.37 13.03
CA MET A 35 5.98 -2.35 13.10
C MET A 35 6.55 -2.39 14.51
N ASN A 36 6.92 -1.24 15.09
CA ASN A 36 7.41 -1.12 16.47
C ASN A 36 7.11 0.28 17.03
N HIS A 37 7.44 0.51 18.31
CA HIS A 37 7.22 1.79 18.98
C HIS A 37 7.92 2.96 18.28
N SER A 38 9.19 2.81 17.92
CA SER A 38 9.98 3.94 17.40
C SER A 38 9.47 4.41 16.05
N VAL A 39 9.07 3.49 15.16
CA VAL A 39 8.45 3.83 13.86
C VAL A 39 7.12 4.55 14.08
N THR A 40 6.29 4.04 14.99
CA THR A 40 5.00 4.66 15.32
C THR A 40 5.17 6.09 15.88
N MET A 41 6.18 6.29 16.73
CA MET A 41 6.49 7.63 17.26
C MET A 41 7.08 8.57 16.21
N ALA A 42 7.88 8.07 15.25
CA ALA A 42 8.36 8.88 14.14
C ALA A 42 7.19 9.37 13.27
N ILE A 43 6.21 8.51 12.99
CA ILE A 43 5.00 8.88 12.25
C ILE A 43 4.18 9.91 13.02
N LYS A 44 4.04 9.75 14.34
CA LYS A 44 3.41 10.75 15.20
C LYS A 44 4.09 12.11 15.09
N GLN A 45 5.43 12.14 15.11
CA GLN A 45 6.20 13.39 14.95
C GLN A 45 5.93 14.05 13.60
N VAL A 46 5.89 13.27 12.51
CA VAL A 46 5.54 13.82 11.19
C VAL A 46 4.10 14.36 11.18
N ALA A 47 3.14 13.64 11.76
CA ALA A 47 1.76 14.10 11.87
C ALA A 47 1.63 15.43 12.62
N GLN A 48 2.44 15.65 13.66
CA GLN A 48 2.48 16.91 14.41
C GLN A 48 2.98 18.12 13.58
N THR A 49 3.70 17.89 12.47
CA THR A 49 4.14 18.98 11.59
C THR A 49 3.01 19.57 10.74
N GLY A 50 1.91 18.84 10.58
CA GLY A 50 0.81 19.22 9.69
C GLY A 50 1.09 19.03 8.20
N ILE A 51 2.27 18.55 7.81
CA ILE A 51 2.58 18.20 6.41
C ILE A 51 1.61 17.07 5.96
N PRO A 52 0.93 17.19 4.82
CA PRO A 52 0.10 16.11 4.29
C PRO A 52 0.93 14.89 3.89
N PHE A 53 0.55 13.72 4.41
CA PHE A 53 1.14 12.44 4.02
C PHE A 53 0.11 11.31 4.19
N SER A 54 0.46 10.16 3.63
CA SER A 54 -0.23 8.89 3.81
C SER A 54 0.67 7.91 4.57
N THR A 55 0.09 7.01 5.34
CA THR A 55 0.84 5.94 5.99
C THR A 55 0.05 4.66 6.05
N SER A 56 0.74 3.53 5.93
CA SER A 56 0.12 2.21 5.98
C SER A 56 0.59 1.45 7.22
N VAL A 57 -0.36 0.75 7.86
CA VAL A 57 -0.13 0.04 9.13
C VAL A 57 0.04 -1.45 8.88
N MET A 58 1.05 -2.05 9.49
CA MET A 58 1.27 -3.50 9.52
C MET A 58 0.43 -4.13 10.65
N PHE A 59 -0.78 -4.60 10.33
CA PHE A 59 -1.72 -5.16 11.31
C PHE A 59 -1.32 -6.53 11.88
N THR A 60 -0.26 -7.13 11.35
CA THR A 60 0.40 -8.33 11.89
C THR A 60 1.36 -8.00 13.02
N CYS A 61 1.86 -6.76 13.11
CA CYS A 61 2.93 -6.39 14.02
C CYS A 61 2.40 -6.00 15.42
N PRO A 62 3.16 -6.25 16.50
CA PRO A 62 2.67 -6.07 17.88
C PRO A 62 2.28 -4.63 18.25
N TRP A 63 2.79 -3.60 17.56
CA TRP A 63 2.51 -2.19 17.84
C TRP A 63 1.36 -1.60 17.03
N TYR A 64 0.63 -2.40 16.24
CA TYR A 64 -0.49 -1.89 15.44
C TYR A 64 -1.53 -1.15 16.29
N GLN A 65 -1.79 -1.57 17.54
CA GLN A 65 -2.76 -0.92 18.42
C GLN A 65 -2.31 0.48 18.85
N GLU A 66 -1.01 0.67 19.09
CA GLU A 66 -0.44 2.00 19.36
C GLU A 66 -0.55 2.88 18.10
N ALA A 67 -0.23 2.33 16.92
CA ALA A 67 -0.38 3.03 15.66
C ALA A 67 -1.82 3.49 15.43
N VAL A 68 -2.81 2.63 15.74
CA VAL A 68 -4.24 2.99 15.68
C VAL A 68 -4.55 4.16 16.62
N ALA A 69 -4.15 4.06 17.90
CA ALA A 69 -4.42 5.10 18.89
C ALA A 69 -3.75 6.45 18.52
N VAL A 70 -2.58 6.41 17.89
CA VAL A 70 -1.90 7.60 17.36
C VAL A 70 -2.68 8.16 16.18
N LEU A 71 -3.03 7.35 15.18
CA LEU A 71 -3.70 7.82 13.97
C LEU A 71 -5.10 8.37 14.23
N GLN A 72 -5.81 7.87 15.24
CA GLN A 72 -7.10 8.45 15.68
C GLN A 72 -6.99 9.91 16.13
N GLN A 73 -5.80 10.37 16.56
CA GLN A 73 -5.56 11.78 16.94
C GLN A 73 -5.36 12.69 15.71
N PHE A 74 -5.15 12.12 14.51
CA PHE A 74 -4.81 12.85 13.28
C PHE A 74 -5.71 12.42 12.12
N PRO A 75 -7.02 12.75 12.14
CA PRO A 75 -7.99 12.30 11.13
C PRO A 75 -7.73 12.85 9.71
N ASN A 76 -6.80 13.78 9.55
CA ASN A 76 -6.35 14.32 8.27
C ASN A 76 -5.27 13.46 7.58
N VAL A 77 -4.69 12.47 8.26
CA VAL A 77 -3.72 11.54 7.67
C VAL A 77 -4.49 10.44 6.93
N SER A 78 -4.13 10.20 5.67
CA SER A 78 -4.68 9.07 4.92
C SER A 78 -4.04 7.77 5.39
N VAL A 79 -4.86 6.78 5.72
CA VAL A 79 -4.40 5.53 6.33
C VAL A 79 -4.62 4.35 5.39
N GLY A 80 -3.56 3.57 5.20
CA GLY A 80 -3.61 2.31 4.45
C GLY A 80 -3.34 1.09 5.31
N ILE A 81 -3.51 -0.08 4.69
CA ILE A 81 -3.10 -1.38 5.25
C ILE A 81 -1.83 -1.81 4.53
N HIS A 82 -0.74 -2.01 5.30
CA HIS A 82 0.51 -2.55 4.78
C HIS A 82 0.44 -4.07 4.82
N LEU A 83 0.02 -4.70 3.73
CA LEU A 83 -0.19 -6.16 3.67
C LEU A 83 1.16 -6.89 3.80
N VAL A 84 1.22 -7.87 4.70
CA VAL A 84 2.47 -8.52 5.11
C VAL A 84 2.43 -10.02 4.86
N LEU A 85 3.50 -10.57 4.26
CA LEU A 85 3.70 -12.01 4.01
C LEU A 85 5.12 -12.51 4.35
N ASN A 86 5.97 -11.66 4.93
CA ASN A 86 7.34 -11.98 5.35
C ASN A 86 7.65 -11.27 6.68
N SER A 87 8.67 -11.73 7.40
CA SER A 87 9.18 -11.13 8.65
C SER A 87 10.70 -11.20 8.70
N GLU A 88 11.35 -10.12 8.31
CA GLU A 88 12.76 -10.05 7.90
C GLU A 88 13.76 -9.90 9.05
N TRP A 89 13.35 -9.30 10.17
CA TRP A 89 14.29 -9.04 11.26
C TRP A 89 14.68 -10.31 12.00
N LYS A 90 15.95 -10.39 12.44
CA LYS A 90 16.52 -11.59 13.05
C LYS A 90 15.87 -11.99 14.38
N TYR A 91 15.66 -11.02 15.27
CA TYR A 91 15.16 -11.24 16.64
C TYR A 91 13.82 -10.55 16.90
N TYR A 92 13.24 -9.93 15.88
CA TYR A 92 11.99 -9.21 15.98
C TYR A 92 11.03 -9.76 14.93
N LYS A 93 10.16 -10.69 15.35
CA LYS A 93 9.35 -11.48 14.43
C LYS A 93 7.87 -11.19 14.61
N TRP A 94 7.13 -11.35 13.53
CA TRP A 94 5.68 -11.35 13.50
C TRP A 94 5.19 -12.52 12.64
N GLY A 95 3.94 -12.89 12.84
CA GLY A 95 3.31 -14.02 12.18
C GLY A 95 1.91 -13.67 11.68
N PRO A 96 1.21 -14.65 11.11
CA PRO A 96 -0.13 -14.47 10.58
C PRO A 96 -1.13 -14.14 11.68
N ILE A 97 -2.10 -13.30 11.34
CA ILE A 97 -3.24 -12.99 12.19
C ILE A 97 -4.06 -14.24 12.52
N LEU A 98 -4.23 -15.12 11.54
CA LEU A 98 -4.98 -16.36 11.69
C LEU A 98 -4.26 -17.41 12.56
N GLY A 99 -2.98 -17.18 12.86
CA GLY A 99 -2.12 -18.14 13.55
C GLY A 99 -1.59 -19.25 12.63
N ALA A 100 -0.45 -19.82 13.01
CA ALA A 100 0.30 -20.80 12.22
C ALA A 100 -0.53 -22.02 11.78
N ASN A 101 -1.45 -22.50 12.62
CA ASN A 101 -2.25 -23.70 12.31
C ASN A 101 -3.29 -23.47 11.20
N ALA A 102 -3.75 -22.24 11.02
CA ALA A 102 -4.76 -21.91 10.02
C ALA A 102 -4.14 -21.68 8.63
N VAL A 103 -2.86 -21.26 8.60
CA VAL A 103 -2.10 -20.95 7.38
C VAL A 103 -0.68 -21.53 7.44
N PRO A 104 -0.54 -22.86 7.61
CA PRO A 104 0.76 -23.50 7.88
C PRO A 104 1.76 -23.36 6.73
N SER A 105 1.32 -23.07 5.52
CA SER A 105 2.21 -22.87 4.37
C SER A 105 2.88 -21.49 4.34
N LEU A 106 2.45 -20.55 5.19
CA LEU A 106 2.95 -19.18 5.22
C LEU A 106 4.02 -18.94 6.29
N VAL A 107 4.33 -19.94 7.12
CA VAL A 107 5.14 -19.77 8.33
C VAL A 107 6.35 -20.70 8.38
N ASP A 108 7.33 -20.30 9.18
CA ASP A 108 8.48 -21.12 9.57
C ASP A 108 8.12 -22.11 10.69
N SER A 109 9.11 -22.90 11.14
CA SER A 109 8.91 -23.88 12.22
C SER A 109 8.58 -23.27 13.59
N ASN A 110 8.72 -21.96 13.76
CA ASN A 110 8.38 -21.23 14.98
C ASN A 110 7.02 -20.53 14.87
N GLY A 111 6.34 -20.61 13.71
CA GLY A 111 5.06 -19.98 13.47
C GLY A 111 5.13 -18.51 13.05
N PHE A 112 6.30 -18.00 12.68
CA PHE A 112 6.48 -16.65 12.14
C PHE A 112 6.43 -16.67 10.61
N PHE A 113 6.17 -15.54 9.97
CA PHE A 113 6.37 -15.46 8.52
C PHE A 113 7.83 -15.70 8.13
N LEU A 114 8.05 -16.15 6.90
CA LEU A 114 9.38 -16.43 6.35
C LEU A 114 10.25 -15.17 6.29
N ALA A 115 11.57 -15.35 6.36
CA ALA A 115 12.53 -14.27 6.64
C ALA A 115 12.78 -13.31 5.48
N SER A 116 12.25 -13.59 4.30
CA SER A 116 12.39 -12.71 3.13
C SER A 116 11.28 -12.97 2.13
N SER A 117 11.09 -12.02 1.21
CA SER A 117 10.23 -12.20 0.03
C SER A 117 10.71 -13.38 -0.82
N ASP A 118 12.01 -13.59 -0.96
CA ASP A 118 12.57 -14.70 -1.74
C ASP A 118 12.28 -16.06 -1.09
N ASP A 119 12.45 -16.17 0.23
CA ASP A 119 12.10 -17.40 0.96
C ASP A 119 10.61 -17.69 0.83
N PHE A 120 9.76 -16.67 0.95
CA PHE A 120 8.33 -16.79 0.71
C PHE A 120 8.04 -17.27 -0.72
N LEU A 121 8.64 -16.67 -1.73
CA LEU A 121 8.36 -16.98 -3.13
C LEU A 121 8.88 -18.34 -3.60
N ASN A 122 9.92 -18.85 -2.94
CA ASN A 122 10.50 -20.17 -3.17
C ASN A 122 9.88 -21.26 -2.28
N SER A 123 9.02 -20.88 -1.33
CA SER A 123 8.27 -21.83 -0.51
C SER A 123 7.12 -22.49 -1.26
N HIS A 124 6.47 -23.46 -0.62
CA HIS A 124 5.22 -24.08 -1.08
C HIS A 124 3.99 -23.39 -0.49
N TYR A 125 3.99 -22.05 -0.43
CA TYR A 125 2.81 -21.30 0.01
C TYR A 125 1.58 -21.69 -0.80
N LYS A 126 0.42 -21.73 -0.14
CA LYS A 126 -0.86 -21.97 -0.81
C LYS A 126 -1.61 -20.66 -0.99
N ILE A 127 -2.10 -20.43 -2.21
CA ILE A 127 -2.78 -19.18 -2.56
C ILE A 127 -4.07 -18.96 -1.75
N ASP A 128 -4.75 -20.04 -1.34
CA ASP A 128 -5.95 -19.94 -0.50
C ASP A 128 -5.61 -19.51 0.93
N GLU A 129 -4.47 -19.95 1.47
CA GLU A 129 -3.95 -19.52 2.77
C GLU A 129 -3.52 -18.05 2.71
N VAL A 130 -2.89 -17.61 1.62
CA VAL A 130 -2.57 -16.18 1.39
C VAL A 130 -3.85 -15.35 1.39
N GLU A 131 -4.88 -15.73 0.61
CA GLU A 131 -6.14 -14.97 0.56
C GLU A 131 -6.81 -14.90 1.94
N LYS A 132 -6.82 -15.99 2.71
CA LYS A 132 -7.36 -16.02 4.07
C LYS A 132 -6.61 -15.05 4.99
N GLU A 133 -5.29 -15.09 4.99
CA GLU A 133 -4.48 -14.23 5.87
C GLU A 133 -4.58 -12.75 5.50
N LEU A 134 -4.50 -12.41 4.20
CA LEU A 134 -4.66 -11.03 3.76
C LEU A 134 -6.07 -10.50 4.05
N THR A 135 -7.10 -11.35 3.95
CA THR A 135 -8.46 -11.02 4.39
C THR A 135 -8.48 -10.70 5.88
N ALA A 136 -7.83 -11.51 6.72
CA ALA A 136 -7.78 -11.28 8.15
C ALA A 136 -7.03 -9.99 8.54
N GLN A 137 -5.99 -9.62 7.78
CA GLN A 137 -5.28 -8.34 7.94
C GLN A 137 -6.19 -7.15 7.64
N ILE A 138 -6.95 -7.22 6.54
CA ILE A 138 -7.90 -6.17 6.18
C ILE A 138 -9.02 -6.09 7.21
N GLU A 139 -9.61 -7.22 7.60
CA GLU A 139 -10.71 -7.23 8.56
C GLU A 139 -10.25 -6.73 9.93
N ARG A 140 -9.05 -7.08 10.40
CA ARG A 140 -8.48 -6.51 11.62
C ARG A 140 -8.40 -4.98 11.54
N ALA A 141 -7.94 -4.44 10.40
CA ALA A 141 -7.87 -3.01 10.18
C ALA A 141 -9.26 -2.33 10.22
N MET A 142 -10.24 -2.90 9.51
CA MET A 142 -11.59 -2.35 9.43
C MET A 142 -12.30 -2.31 10.79
N HIS A 143 -11.98 -3.23 11.71
CA HIS A 143 -12.54 -3.25 13.06
C HIS A 143 -11.93 -2.21 14.02
N THR A 144 -10.90 -1.46 13.60
CA THR A 144 -10.24 -0.47 14.48
C THR A 144 -10.98 0.88 14.58
N GLY A 145 -11.94 1.12 13.69
CA GLY A 145 -12.63 2.41 13.57
C GLY A 145 -11.82 3.50 12.83
N LEU A 146 -10.62 3.18 12.33
CA LEU A 146 -9.91 4.06 11.39
C LEU A 146 -10.62 4.09 10.04
N LYS A 147 -10.59 5.24 9.37
CA LYS A 147 -10.95 5.34 7.95
C LYS A 147 -9.77 4.80 7.13
N ILE A 148 -9.92 3.58 6.60
CA ILE A 148 -8.91 2.97 5.72
C ILE A 148 -9.20 3.37 4.27
N ASP A 149 -8.22 3.97 3.61
CA ASP A 149 -8.36 4.48 2.24
C ASP A 149 -7.77 3.53 1.18
N TYR A 150 -6.71 2.78 1.53
CA TYR A 150 -5.97 1.97 0.55
C TYR A 150 -5.28 0.74 1.16
N VAL A 151 -4.82 -0.15 0.28
CA VAL A 151 -3.85 -1.20 0.59
C VAL A 151 -2.54 -0.93 -0.14
N ASP A 152 -1.44 -1.28 0.51
CA ASP A 152 -0.14 -1.48 -0.11
C ASP A 152 0.50 -2.74 0.49
N TYR A 153 1.80 -2.95 0.25
CA TYR A 153 2.42 -4.26 0.42
C TYR A 153 3.84 -4.13 0.95
N HIS A 154 4.12 -4.85 2.03
CA HIS A 154 5.45 -4.93 2.61
C HIS A 154 6.39 -5.70 1.70
N MET A 155 7.55 -5.10 1.40
CA MET A 155 8.59 -5.63 0.51
C MET A 155 8.10 -6.12 -0.87
N LEU A 156 6.97 -5.60 -1.37
CA LEU A 156 6.33 -6.04 -2.63
C LEU A 156 5.85 -7.51 -2.64
N THR A 157 5.98 -8.25 -1.53
CA THR A 157 5.79 -9.70 -1.48
C THR A 157 4.41 -10.10 -2.01
N ALA A 158 3.36 -9.42 -1.56
CA ALA A 158 1.97 -9.72 -1.92
C ALA A 158 1.59 -9.42 -3.38
N VAL A 159 2.45 -8.78 -4.18
CA VAL A 159 2.18 -8.47 -5.60
C VAL A 159 3.28 -8.94 -6.55
N SER A 160 4.26 -9.66 -6.01
CA SER A 160 5.47 -10.13 -6.72
C SER A 160 5.18 -11.15 -7.83
N LYS A 161 4.11 -11.94 -7.70
CA LYS A 161 3.60 -12.87 -8.71
C LYS A 161 2.17 -12.52 -9.12
N GLU A 162 1.76 -12.95 -10.31
CA GLU A 162 0.46 -12.61 -10.88
C GLU A 162 -0.72 -13.14 -10.05
N ASP A 163 -0.62 -14.36 -9.53
CA ASP A 163 -1.61 -14.98 -8.66
C ASP A 163 -1.75 -14.24 -7.32
N LEU A 164 -0.65 -13.88 -6.68
CA LEU A 164 -0.64 -13.04 -5.47
C LEU A 164 -1.28 -11.68 -5.73
N ARG A 165 -0.91 -11.02 -6.84
CA ARG A 165 -1.48 -9.73 -7.24
C ARG A 165 -2.99 -9.82 -7.46
N LYS A 166 -3.48 -10.88 -8.13
CA LYS A 166 -4.92 -11.11 -8.33
C LYS A 166 -5.67 -11.24 -7.00
N VAL A 167 -5.06 -11.85 -5.98
CA VAL A 167 -5.64 -11.88 -4.63
C VAL A 167 -5.75 -10.47 -4.06
N VAL A 168 -4.68 -9.67 -4.12
CA VAL A 168 -4.71 -8.29 -3.60
C VAL A 168 -5.75 -7.44 -4.35
N GLU A 169 -5.80 -7.49 -5.68
CA GLU A 169 -6.78 -6.78 -6.50
C GLU A 169 -8.23 -7.18 -6.16
N LYS A 170 -8.47 -8.49 -6.01
CA LYS A 170 -9.77 -9.03 -5.59
C LYS A 170 -10.18 -8.48 -4.23
N LEU A 171 -9.28 -8.48 -3.26
CA LEU A 171 -9.56 -7.99 -1.91
C LEU A 171 -9.74 -6.48 -1.88
N ALA A 172 -8.88 -5.71 -2.55
CA ALA A 172 -9.03 -4.25 -2.67
C ALA A 172 -10.40 -3.90 -3.26
N LYS A 173 -10.83 -4.59 -4.32
CA LYS A 173 -12.18 -4.42 -4.89
C LYS A 173 -13.28 -4.81 -3.91
N LYS A 174 -13.16 -5.95 -3.22
CA LYS A 174 -14.15 -6.45 -2.24
C LYS A 174 -14.39 -5.43 -1.10
N TYR A 175 -13.32 -4.83 -0.59
CA TYR A 175 -13.37 -3.87 0.52
C TYR A 175 -13.43 -2.40 0.08
N GLN A 176 -13.52 -2.13 -1.23
CA GLN A 176 -13.57 -0.78 -1.82
C GLN A 176 -12.37 0.09 -1.43
N LEU A 177 -11.18 -0.51 -1.42
CA LEU A 177 -9.92 0.13 -1.07
C LEU A 177 -9.15 0.50 -2.34
N GLY A 178 -8.47 1.65 -2.32
CA GLY A 178 -7.47 1.97 -3.32
C GLY A 178 -6.27 1.02 -3.24
N MET A 179 -5.47 0.95 -4.31
CA MET A 179 -4.20 0.22 -4.31
C MET A 179 -3.05 1.19 -4.59
N SER A 180 -2.07 1.25 -3.68
CA SER A 180 -0.93 2.16 -3.86
C SER A 180 -0.09 1.77 -5.07
N ARG A 181 0.39 2.78 -5.82
CA ARG A 181 1.15 2.62 -7.08
C ARG A 181 0.39 1.89 -8.19
N TYR A 182 -0.92 1.72 -8.03
CA TYR A 182 -1.81 1.13 -9.00
C TYR A 182 -2.67 2.24 -9.59
N PHE A 183 -2.15 2.89 -10.62
CA PHE A 183 -2.95 3.71 -11.51
C PHE A 183 -3.36 2.75 -12.63
N GLY A 184 -4.64 2.37 -12.64
CA GLY A 184 -5.17 1.25 -13.46
C GLY A 184 -4.74 1.26 -14.92
#